data_AF-A0A0F8Z0V6-F1
#
_entry.id   AF-A0A0F8Z0V6-F1
#
_cell.length_a   1.000
_cell.length_b   1.000
_cell.length_c   1.000
_cell.angle_alpha   90.00
_cell.angle_beta   90.00
_cell.angle_gamma   90.00
#
_symmetry.space_group_name_H-M   'P 1'
#
loop_
_entity.id
_entity.type
_entity.pdbx_description
1 polymer ?
#
loop_
_entity_poly.entity_id
_entity_poly.type
_entity_poly.pdbx_seq_one_letter_code
_entity_poly.pdbx_strand_id
1 'polypeptide(L)'
;MSTMTAAQVTTSVRTEVNDLGTDRSQTIRREQPAGEMDGVNTRFTIVRWPIPVGTFKLYKNGALLVVTADYAIDLTTGLLTMVVAPNFSAGDRLEADYQFIWFPDEQYLEFVISAGGMLGKTSTATTVADRVDAVILATEEGLMEALKLFAACRYYMSRGGEYTHQFNANASAQTQFSESISRNFRDSAKQTCDRATIA
;
A
#
# COMPACT_ATOMS: atom_id res chain seq x y z
N MET A 1 -6.80 -33.50 2.18
CA MET A 1 -6.66 -32.33 1.28
C MET A 1 -5.82 -31.29 2.01
N SER A 2 -4.85 -30.68 1.36
CA SER A 2 -3.96 -29.72 2.01
C SER A 2 -4.69 -28.39 2.14
N THR A 3 -4.89 -27.90 3.35
CA THR A 3 -5.44 -26.57 3.61
C THR A 3 -4.51 -25.51 3.03
N MET A 4 -5.06 -24.50 2.35
CA MET A 4 -4.25 -23.36 1.89
C MET A 4 -3.68 -22.62 3.10
N THR A 5 -2.45 -22.13 2.99
CA THR A 5 -1.84 -21.25 4.02
C THR A 5 -2.22 -19.79 3.80
N ALA A 6 -2.08 -18.95 4.84
CA ALA A 6 -2.25 -17.49 4.73
C ALA A 6 -1.42 -16.90 3.57
N ALA A 7 -0.17 -17.34 3.40
CA ALA A 7 0.70 -16.89 2.32
C ALA A 7 0.17 -17.28 0.93
N GLN A 8 -0.37 -18.50 0.78
CA GLN A 8 -0.97 -18.95 -0.47
C GLN A 8 -2.25 -18.16 -0.79
N VAL A 9 -3.12 -17.94 0.20
CA VAL A 9 -4.33 -17.12 0.03
C VAL A 9 -3.96 -15.70 -0.35
N THR A 10 -3.03 -15.05 0.37
CA THR A 10 -2.53 -13.71 0.02
C THR A 10 -2.00 -13.70 -1.41
N THR A 11 -1.14 -14.65 -1.80
CA THR A 11 -0.61 -14.71 -3.18
C THR A 11 -1.73 -14.83 -4.22
N SER A 12 -2.77 -15.63 -3.97
CA SER A 12 -3.92 -15.74 -4.86
C SER A 12 -4.75 -14.45 -4.94
N VAL A 13 -5.05 -13.81 -3.80
CA VAL A 13 -5.78 -12.54 -3.77
C VAL A 13 -5.00 -11.46 -4.50
N ARG A 14 -3.70 -11.38 -4.24
CA ARG A 14 -2.85 -10.42 -4.94
C ARG A 14 -2.88 -10.73 -6.45
N THR A 15 -2.76 -11.98 -6.88
CA THR A 15 -2.91 -12.35 -8.31
C THR A 15 -4.24 -11.89 -8.91
N GLU A 16 -5.35 -12.10 -8.21
CA GLU A 16 -6.69 -11.70 -8.66
C GLU A 16 -6.80 -10.20 -8.96
N VAL A 17 -6.20 -9.36 -8.11
CA VAL A 17 -6.30 -7.90 -8.26
C VAL A 17 -5.22 -7.32 -9.20
N ASN A 18 -4.62 -8.17 -10.03
CA ASN A 18 -3.38 -7.93 -10.78
C ASN A 18 -2.31 -7.24 -9.91
N ASP A 19 -2.34 -7.65 -8.65
CA ASP A 19 -1.35 -7.38 -7.69
C ASP A 19 -0.51 -8.72 -7.65
N LEU A 20 0.27 -9.11 -8.66
CA LEU A 20 1.33 -10.16 -8.57
C LEU A 20 2.54 -10.16 -7.56
N GLY A 21 2.81 -9.20 -6.68
CA GLY A 21 3.95 -9.24 -5.72
C GLY A 21 5.29 -8.85 -6.35
N THR A 22 5.50 -9.30 -7.59
CA THR A 22 6.74 -9.27 -8.35
C THR A 22 6.85 -8.07 -9.31
N ASP A 23 5.72 -7.46 -9.68
CA ASP A 23 5.61 -6.18 -10.43
C ASP A 23 5.16 -5.00 -9.54
N ARG A 24 5.27 -5.15 -8.21
CA ARG A 24 4.31 -4.55 -7.27
C ARG A 24 4.26 -3.05 -7.09
N SER A 25 5.40 -2.39 -7.08
CA SER A 25 5.48 -1.06 -6.51
C SER A 25 6.17 -0.15 -7.47
N GLN A 26 5.48 0.93 -7.87
CA GLN A 26 6.06 1.91 -8.78
C GLN A 26 7.46 2.25 -8.27
N THR A 27 8.46 1.97 -9.09
CA THR A 27 9.82 2.35 -8.77
C THR A 27 9.88 3.85 -8.98
N ILE A 28 9.89 4.57 -7.87
CA ILE A 28 10.06 6.01 -7.87
C ILE A 28 11.57 6.26 -7.89
N ARG A 29 12.00 7.10 -8.84
CA ARG A 29 13.39 7.49 -9.00
C ARG A 29 13.51 9.00 -8.96
N ARG A 30 14.53 9.49 -8.27
CA ARG A 30 14.87 10.91 -8.17
C ARG A 30 13.68 11.79 -7.76
N GLU A 31 12.82 11.27 -6.87
CA GLU A 31 11.80 12.12 -6.28
C GLU A 31 12.46 13.18 -5.41
N GLN A 32 12.03 14.43 -5.53
CA GLN A 32 12.45 15.49 -4.63
C GLN A 32 11.46 15.57 -3.47
N PRO A 33 11.90 15.31 -2.22
CA PRO A 33 11.04 15.48 -1.06
C PRO A 33 10.50 16.91 -0.99
N ALA A 34 9.21 17.06 -0.71
CA ALA A 34 8.57 18.36 -0.62
C ALA A 34 8.94 19.05 0.72
N GLY A 35 9.31 20.32 0.64
CA GLY A 35 9.74 21.14 1.77
C GLY A 35 10.81 22.15 1.35
N GLU A 36 10.92 23.26 2.07
CA GLU A 36 11.96 24.26 1.82
C GLU A 36 13.33 23.74 2.28
N MET A 37 14.40 24.04 1.53
CA MET A 37 15.78 23.64 1.83
C MET A 37 16.62 24.88 2.15
N ASP A 38 16.17 25.62 3.17
CA ASP A 38 16.64 26.95 3.59
C ASP A 38 17.75 26.92 4.66
N GLY A 39 18.21 25.73 5.05
CA GLY A 39 19.17 25.56 6.14
C GLY A 39 18.55 25.59 7.55
N VAL A 40 17.23 25.70 7.67
CA VAL A 40 16.50 25.67 8.95
C VAL A 40 15.51 24.51 8.99
N ASN A 41 14.80 24.26 7.89
CA ASN A 41 13.82 23.20 7.81
C ASN A 41 14.48 21.81 7.79
N THR A 42 14.02 20.93 8.68
CA THR A 42 14.48 19.54 8.78
C THR A 42 13.41 18.55 8.34
N ARG A 43 12.17 18.98 8.09
CA ARG A 43 11.04 18.10 7.82
C ARG A 43 10.61 18.23 6.37
N PHE A 44 10.49 17.08 5.73
CA PHE A 44 10.13 16.96 4.32
C PHE A 44 9.11 15.83 4.16
N THR A 45 8.35 15.86 3.08
CA THR A 45 7.37 14.83 2.78
C THR A 45 7.68 14.13 1.47
N ILE A 46 7.63 12.80 1.51
CA ILE A 46 7.60 11.94 0.33
C ILE A 46 6.16 11.88 -0.18
N VAL A 47 5.98 12.05 -1.48
CA VAL A 47 4.68 12.18 -2.13
C VAL A 47 3.91 10.86 -2.09
N ARG A 48 4.60 9.74 -2.33
CA ARG A 48 3.96 8.42 -2.37
C ARG A 48 4.47 7.53 -1.26
N TRP A 49 3.52 7.02 -0.49
CA TRP A 49 3.71 6.07 0.60
C TRP A 49 2.41 5.24 0.70
N PRO A 50 2.45 4.00 1.22
CA PRO A 50 3.54 3.35 1.96
C PRO A 50 4.77 2.90 1.14
N ILE A 51 5.92 2.83 1.81
CA ILE A 51 7.22 2.44 1.23
C ILE A 51 7.66 1.10 1.85
N PRO A 52 7.98 0.05 1.06
CA PRO A 52 8.51 -1.20 1.60
C PRO A 52 9.87 -0.98 2.27
N VAL A 53 10.06 -1.64 3.42
CA VAL A 53 11.31 -1.62 4.18
C VAL A 53 12.49 -2.04 3.29
N GLY A 54 13.61 -1.32 3.43
CA GLY A 54 14.85 -1.63 2.70
C GLY A 54 14.89 -1.13 1.25
N THR A 55 13.83 -0.51 0.74
CA THR A 55 13.81 0.02 -0.63
C THR A 55 14.17 1.50 -0.72
N PHE A 56 13.97 2.27 0.36
CA PHE A 56 14.19 3.71 0.38
C PHE A 56 15.68 4.06 0.45
N LYS A 57 16.12 4.94 -0.46
CA LYS A 57 17.47 5.52 -0.49
C LYS A 57 17.34 7.02 -0.72
N LEU A 58 18.09 7.80 0.05
CA LEU A 58 18.15 9.25 -0.07
C LEU A 58 19.55 9.68 -0.52
N TYR A 59 19.60 10.60 -1.46
CA TYR A 59 20.85 11.12 -2.01
C TYR A 59 20.88 12.63 -1.88
N LYS A 60 22.02 13.17 -1.47
CA LYS A 60 22.34 14.60 -1.56
C LYS A 60 23.39 14.78 -2.64
N ASN A 61 23.04 15.50 -3.71
CA ASN A 61 23.93 15.73 -4.86
C ASN A 61 24.52 14.43 -5.43
N GLY A 62 23.72 13.36 -5.46
CA GLY A 62 24.13 12.03 -5.91
C GLY A 62 24.92 11.19 -4.89
N ALA A 63 25.30 11.75 -3.73
CA ALA A 63 25.92 10.98 -2.65
C ALA A 63 24.84 10.33 -1.77
N LEU A 64 24.94 9.01 -1.56
CA LEU A 64 24.02 8.24 -0.72
C LEU A 64 24.16 8.66 0.75
N LEU A 65 23.04 9.01 1.38
CA LEU A 65 22.95 9.33 2.80
C LEU A 65 22.65 8.08 3.63
N VAL A 66 23.01 8.12 4.91
CA VAL A 66 22.87 7.01 5.85
C VAL A 66 21.66 7.24 6.76
N VAL A 67 20.74 6.28 6.80
CA VAL A 67 19.61 6.28 7.73
C VAL A 67 20.11 6.33 9.17
N THR A 68 19.41 7.05 10.04
CA THR A 68 19.73 7.40 11.45
C THR A 68 20.90 8.35 11.66
N ALA A 69 21.91 8.34 10.79
CA ALA A 69 23.04 9.26 10.89
C ALA A 69 22.75 10.61 10.22
N ASP A 70 22.19 10.58 9.00
CA ASP A 70 21.89 11.77 8.21
C ASP A 70 20.39 12.10 8.22
N TYR A 71 19.52 11.08 8.29
CA TYR A 71 18.07 11.25 8.25
C TYR A 71 17.30 10.10 8.88
N ALA A 72 16.03 10.34 9.23
CA ALA A 72 15.03 9.34 9.58
C ALA A 72 13.84 9.44 8.62
N ILE A 73 13.18 8.32 8.32
CA ILE A 73 12.00 8.26 7.45
C ILE A 73 10.94 7.38 8.09
N ASP A 74 9.72 7.90 8.19
CA ASP A 74 8.54 7.07 8.46
C ASP A 74 8.01 6.51 7.14
N LEU A 75 8.24 5.22 6.92
CA LEU A 75 7.88 4.53 5.69
C LEU A 75 6.35 4.38 5.51
N THR A 76 5.57 4.59 6.56
CA THR A 76 4.11 4.48 6.55
C THR A 76 3.42 5.81 6.29
N THR A 77 4.06 6.93 6.58
CA THR A 77 3.51 8.28 6.38
C THR A 77 4.30 9.13 5.37
N GLY A 78 5.47 8.67 4.93
CA GLY A 78 6.36 9.41 4.05
C GLY A 78 7.07 10.60 4.72
N LEU A 79 6.98 10.74 6.05
CA LEU A 79 7.62 11.84 6.76
C LEU A 79 9.14 11.64 6.84
N LEU A 80 9.88 12.45 6.10
CA LEU A 80 11.35 12.49 6.09
C LEU A 80 11.84 13.56 7.06
N THR A 81 12.73 13.20 7.99
CA THR A 81 13.37 14.13 8.92
C THR A 81 14.88 14.07 8.76
N MET A 82 15.49 15.17 8.33
CA MET A 82 16.94 15.32 8.27
C MET A 82 17.51 15.60 9.66
N VAL A 83 18.66 15.01 9.99
CA VAL A 83 19.36 15.30 11.25
C VAL A 83 19.94 16.71 11.24
N VAL A 84 20.43 17.15 10.08
CA VAL A 84 20.91 18.52 9.83
C VAL A 84 20.09 19.13 8.69
N ALA A 85 19.56 20.33 8.90
CA ALA A 85 18.79 21.05 7.90
C ALA A 85 19.66 21.32 6.65
N PRO A 86 19.24 20.87 5.46
CA PRO A 86 19.96 21.15 4.23
C PRO A 86 19.85 22.63 3.88
N ASN A 87 21.00 23.30 3.69
CA ASN A 87 21.09 24.64 3.09
C ASN A 87 21.59 24.48 1.65
N PHE A 88 20.69 24.54 0.69
CA PHE A 88 21.00 24.22 -0.70
C PHE A 88 21.22 25.49 -1.53
N SER A 89 22.33 25.51 -2.25
CA SER A 89 22.60 26.51 -3.28
C SER A 89 21.93 26.12 -4.59
N ALA A 90 21.89 27.06 -5.54
CA ALA A 90 21.38 26.79 -6.88
C ALA A 90 22.14 25.62 -7.52
N GLY A 91 21.44 24.49 -7.74
CA GLY A 91 22.00 23.27 -8.34
C GLY A 91 22.07 22.08 -7.38
N ASP A 92 22.00 22.30 -6.07
CA ASP A 92 21.93 21.21 -5.11
C ASP A 92 20.59 20.46 -5.20
N ARG A 93 20.61 19.16 -4.92
CA ARG A 93 19.47 18.25 -5.05
C ARG A 93 19.42 17.26 -3.90
N LEU A 94 18.21 17.02 -3.39
CA LEU A 94 17.88 15.98 -2.43
C LEU A 94 16.91 15.08 -3.16
N GLU A 95 17.31 13.83 -3.38
CA GLU A 95 16.61 12.92 -4.27
C GLU A 95 16.39 11.59 -3.57
N ALA A 96 15.19 11.05 -3.69
CA ALA A 96 14.81 9.76 -3.14
C ALA A 96 14.55 8.74 -4.26
N ASP A 97 15.09 7.54 -4.08
CA ASP A 97 14.75 6.36 -4.87
C ASP A 97 14.10 5.34 -3.94
N TYR A 98 12.94 4.80 -4.34
CA TYR A 98 12.22 3.84 -3.52
C TYR A 98 11.15 3.08 -4.31
N GLN A 99 10.58 2.07 -3.68
CA GLN A 99 9.42 1.37 -4.20
C GLN A 99 8.15 1.88 -3.49
N PHE A 100 7.08 2.16 -4.22
CA PHE A 100 5.78 2.51 -3.63
C PHE A 100 4.77 1.38 -3.82
N ILE A 101 4.31 0.74 -2.74
CA ILE A 101 3.19 -0.22 -2.80
C ILE A 101 1.90 0.46 -2.36
N TRP A 102 0.79 0.07 -2.96
CA TRP A 102 -0.52 0.51 -2.48
C TRP A 102 -0.82 -0.04 -1.10
N PHE A 103 -0.64 -1.35 -0.91
CA PHE A 103 -0.92 -2.03 0.35
C PHE A 103 0.15 -3.08 0.70
N PRO A 104 0.68 -3.08 1.94
CA PRO A 104 1.58 -4.11 2.45
C PRO A 104 0.87 -5.46 2.64
N ASP A 105 1.63 -6.55 2.76
CA ASP A 105 1.08 -7.90 2.99
C ASP A 105 0.17 -7.96 4.21
N GLU A 106 0.50 -7.24 5.28
CA GLU A 106 -0.31 -7.17 6.50
C GLU A 106 -1.74 -6.64 6.22
N GLN A 107 -1.90 -5.69 5.30
CA GLN A 107 -3.23 -5.22 4.91
C GLN A 107 -3.98 -6.24 4.05
N TYR A 108 -3.28 -7.06 3.26
CA TYR A 108 -3.91 -8.18 2.57
C TYR A 108 -4.47 -9.21 3.56
N LEU A 109 -3.75 -9.47 4.66
CA LEU A 109 -4.24 -10.33 5.73
C LEU A 109 -5.53 -9.75 6.35
N GLU A 110 -5.59 -8.44 6.59
CA GLU A 110 -6.82 -7.79 7.07
C GLU A 110 -7.98 -7.84 6.04
N PHE A 111 -7.68 -7.77 4.75
CA PHE A 111 -8.71 -7.99 3.71
C PHE A 111 -9.26 -9.41 3.75
N VAL A 112 -8.41 -10.42 3.98
CA VAL A 112 -8.82 -11.82 4.15
C VAL A 112 -9.67 -11.99 5.41
N ILE A 113 -9.30 -11.36 6.53
CA ILE A 113 -10.11 -11.43 7.76
C ILE A 113 -11.48 -10.79 7.55
N SER A 114 -11.51 -9.62 6.90
CA SER A 114 -12.78 -8.96 6.58
C SER A 114 -13.64 -9.79 5.62
N ALA A 115 -13.03 -10.49 4.67
CA ALA A 115 -13.72 -11.41 3.77
C ALA A 115 -14.30 -12.61 4.52
N GLY A 116 -13.56 -13.16 5.48
CA GLY A 116 -14.06 -14.19 6.39
C GLY A 116 -15.35 -13.75 7.09
N GLY A 117 -15.38 -12.53 7.60
CA GLY A 117 -16.58 -11.95 8.22
C GLY A 117 -17.80 -11.92 7.28
N MET A 118 -17.61 -11.67 5.98
CA MET A 118 -18.70 -11.72 4.98
C MET A 118 -19.24 -13.14 4.76
N LEU A 119 -18.40 -14.15 4.95
CA LEU A 119 -18.77 -15.56 4.90
C LEU A 119 -19.26 -16.10 6.26
N GLY A 120 -19.41 -15.24 7.27
CA GLY A 120 -19.74 -15.66 8.64
C GLY A 120 -18.60 -16.41 9.36
N LYS A 121 -17.38 -16.37 8.83
CA LYS A 121 -16.17 -16.97 9.41
C LYS A 121 -15.38 -15.89 10.14
N THR A 122 -15.62 -15.74 11.44
CA THR A 122 -14.94 -14.74 12.28
C THR A 122 -13.95 -15.41 13.23
N SER A 123 -12.96 -14.66 13.70
CA SER A 123 -11.98 -15.11 14.67
C SER A 123 -11.88 -14.13 15.84
N THR A 124 -11.77 -14.67 17.04
CA THR A 124 -11.51 -13.92 18.29
C THR A 124 -10.03 -13.90 18.66
N ALA A 125 -9.16 -14.48 17.82
CA ALA A 125 -7.72 -14.45 18.04
C ALA A 125 -7.19 -13.01 18.08
N THR A 126 -6.09 -12.80 18.80
CA THR A 126 -5.55 -11.47 19.07
C THR A 126 -4.57 -11.00 18.00
N THR A 127 -3.82 -11.90 17.36
CA THR A 127 -2.86 -11.53 16.31
C THR A 127 -3.50 -11.61 14.93
N VAL A 128 -3.02 -10.79 13.98
CA VAL A 128 -3.51 -10.81 12.58
C VAL A 128 -3.26 -12.17 11.93
N ALA A 129 -2.08 -12.75 12.17
CA ALA A 129 -1.71 -14.06 11.63
C ALA A 129 -2.67 -15.15 12.12
N ASP A 130 -2.90 -15.25 13.43
CA ASP A 130 -3.79 -16.26 14.01
C ASP A 130 -5.24 -16.04 13.59
N ARG A 131 -5.67 -14.78 13.41
CA ARG A 131 -7.01 -14.45 12.90
C ARG A 131 -7.19 -14.96 11.47
N VAL A 132 -6.22 -14.74 10.59
CA VAL A 132 -6.28 -15.25 9.21
C VAL A 132 -6.29 -16.77 9.19
N ASP A 133 -5.41 -17.42 9.94
CA ASP A 133 -5.34 -18.88 9.97
C ASP A 133 -6.65 -19.49 10.48
N ALA A 134 -7.26 -18.91 11.51
CA ALA A 134 -8.58 -19.32 12.00
C ALA A 134 -9.68 -19.13 10.96
N VAL A 135 -9.69 -18.01 10.22
CA VAL A 135 -10.64 -17.76 9.14
C VAL A 135 -10.50 -18.79 8.02
N ILE A 136 -9.26 -19.07 7.59
CA ILE A 136 -8.99 -20.04 6.53
C ILE A 136 -9.40 -21.44 6.98
N LEU A 137 -9.05 -21.84 8.20
CA LEU A 137 -9.40 -23.15 8.74
C LEU A 137 -10.92 -23.36 8.88
N ALA A 138 -11.65 -22.30 9.22
CA ALA A 138 -13.11 -22.33 9.33
C ALA A 138 -13.83 -22.24 7.98
N THR A 139 -13.11 -21.89 6.92
CA THR A 139 -13.65 -21.77 5.56
C THR A 139 -13.66 -23.13 4.89
N GLU A 140 -14.84 -23.56 4.46
CA GLU A 140 -14.99 -24.81 3.74
C GLU A 140 -14.35 -24.71 2.35
N GLU A 141 -13.84 -25.82 1.83
CA GLU A 141 -13.11 -25.84 0.55
C GLU A 141 -13.91 -25.23 -0.61
N GLY A 142 -15.22 -25.50 -0.66
CA GLY A 142 -16.13 -24.91 -1.66
C GLY A 142 -16.27 -23.38 -1.56
N LEU A 143 -15.97 -22.79 -0.40
CA LEU A 143 -16.07 -21.34 -0.15
C LEU A 143 -14.71 -20.62 -0.25
N MET A 144 -13.62 -21.33 -0.52
CA MET A 144 -12.29 -20.71 -0.60
C MET A 144 -12.18 -19.75 -1.78
N GLU A 145 -12.89 -20.00 -2.89
CA GLU A 145 -12.96 -19.06 -4.00
C GLU A 145 -13.69 -17.78 -3.62
N ALA A 146 -14.86 -17.90 -2.98
CA ALA A 146 -15.61 -16.77 -2.47
C ALA A 146 -14.79 -15.94 -1.46
N LEU A 147 -14.02 -16.58 -0.57
CA LEU A 147 -13.14 -15.89 0.38
C LEU A 147 -12.09 -15.02 -0.35
N LYS A 148 -11.44 -15.57 -1.37
CA LYS A 148 -10.44 -14.84 -2.18
C LYS A 148 -11.08 -13.66 -2.92
N LEU A 149 -12.25 -13.86 -3.52
CA LEU A 149 -12.97 -12.81 -4.25
C LEU A 149 -13.47 -11.71 -3.32
N PHE A 150 -13.99 -12.04 -2.14
CA PHE A 150 -14.35 -11.02 -1.14
C PHE A 150 -13.13 -10.23 -0.67
N ALA A 151 -11.97 -10.87 -0.46
CA ALA A 151 -10.73 -10.17 -0.11
C ALA A 151 -10.27 -9.24 -1.25
N ALA A 152 -10.37 -9.67 -2.51
CA ALA A 152 -10.11 -8.84 -3.68
C ALA A 152 -11.10 -7.66 -3.80
N CYS A 153 -12.37 -7.88 -3.46
CA CYS A 153 -13.36 -6.81 -3.37
C CYS A 153 -12.95 -5.75 -2.32
N ARG A 154 -12.51 -6.18 -1.13
CA ARG A 154 -11.99 -5.28 -0.08
C ARG A 154 -10.78 -4.48 -0.56
N TYR A 155 -9.86 -5.11 -1.28
CA TYR A 155 -8.73 -4.41 -1.90
C TYR A 155 -9.19 -3.26 -2.81
N TYR A 156 -10.11 -3.52 -3.75
CA TYR A 156 -10.56 -2.49 -4.70
C TYR A 156 -11.31 -1.35 -4.01
N MET A 157 -12.10 -1.65 -2.97
CA MET A 157 -12.74 -0.62 -2.14
C MET A 157 -11.71 0.29 -1.47
N SER A 158 -10.71 -0.30 -0.82
CA SER A 158 -9.62 0.45 -0.19
C SER A 158 -8.85 1.27 -1.22
N ARG A 159 -8.55 0.69 -2.39
CA ARG A 159 -7.77 1.35 -3.45
C ARG A 159 -8.46 2.60 -3.99
N GLY A 160 -9.78 2.54 -4.18
CA GLY A 160 -10.57 3.71 -4.58
C GLY A 160 -10.54 4.84 -3.54
N GLY A 161 -10.55 4.50 -2.26
CA GLY A 161 -10.43 5.46 -1.15
C GLY A 161 -9.06 6.15 -1.12
N GLU A 162 -7.99 5.36 -1.12
CA GLU A 162 -6.61 5.88 -1.10
C GLU A 162 -6.28 6.74 -2.32
N TYR A 163 -6.73 6.32 -3.52
CA TYR A 163 -6.52 7.10 -4.74
C TYR A 163 -7.17 8.49 -4.64
N THR A 164 -8.38 8.54 -4.09
CA THR A 164 -9.09 9.81 -3.86
C THR A 164 -8.30 10.71 -2.89
N HIS A 165 -7.76 10.14 -1.80
CA HIS A 165 -7.03 10.89 -0.80
C HIS A 165 -5.68 11.43 -1.32
N GLN A 166 -4.89 10.58 -1.99
CA GLN A 166 -3.55 10.95 -2.45
C GLN A 166 -3.56 11.92 -3.64
N PHE A 167 -4.57 11.86 -4.51
CA PHE A 167 -4.56 12.62 -5.77
C PHE A 167 -5.55 13.80 -5.83
N ASN A 168 -6.46 13.96 -4.87
CA ASN A 168 -7.30 15.17 -4.79
C ASN A 168 -6.67 16.32 -4.00
N ALA A 169 -5.54 16.10 -3.33
CA ALA A 169 -4.83 17.15 -2.59
C ALA A 169 -4.15 18.19 -3.51
N ASN A 170 -4.03 17.93 -4.82
CA ASN A 170 -3.41 18.84 -5.80
C ASN A 170 -4.48 19.42 -6.74
N ALA A 171 -4.81 20.69 -6.53
CA ALA A 171 -6.03 21.34 -7.02
C ALA A 171 -6.20 21.47 -8.55
N SER A 172 -7.48 21.54 -8.92
CA SER A 172 -8.16 22.18 -10.06
C SER A 172 -8.17 21.56 -11.47
N ALA A 173 -7.33 20.58 -11.82
CA ALA A 173 -7.46 19.86 -13.11
C ALA A 173 -7.44 18.32 -13.00
N GLN A 174 -6.99 17.77 -11.87
CA GLN A 174 -6.90 16.32 -11.68
C GLN A 174 -8.18 15.67 -11.14
N THR A 175 -9.13 16.45 -10.63
CA THR A 175 -10.31 15.93 -9.91
C THR A 175 -11.21 15.06 -10.78
N GLN A 176 -11.45 15.42 -12.05
CA GLN A 176 -12.30 14.61 -12.93
C GLN A 176 -11.64 13.28 -13.32
N PHE A 177 -10.32 13.27 -13.48
CA PHE A 177 -9.55 12.08 -13.80
C PHE A 177 -9.42 11.14 -12.59
N SER A 178 -9.12 11.70 -11.41
CA SER A 178 -9.02 10.93 -10.16
C SER A 178 -10.37 10.35 -9.74
N GLU A 179 -11.47 11.07 -9.92
CA GLU A 179 -12.82 10.56 -9.71
C GLU A 179 -13.15 9.43 -10.69
N SER A 180 -12.77 9.56 -11.96
CA SER A 180 -12.99 8.50 -12.95
C SER A 180 -12.25 7.21 -12.58
N ILE A 181 -10.99 7.31 -12.17
CA ILE A 181 -10.21 6.15 -11.71
C ILE A 181 -10.83 5.55 -10.44
N SER A 182 -11.23 6.40 -9.49
CA SER A 182 -11.86 5.95 -8.25
C SER A 182 -13.23 5.29 -8.50
N ARG A 183 -13.97 5.71 -9.55
CA ARG A 183 -15.17 5.02 -10.03
C ARG A 183 -14.83 3.64 -10.60
N ASN A 184 -13.82 3.54 -11.46
CA ASN A 184 -13.39 2.25 -12.02
C ASN A 184 -13.01 1.23 -10.93
N PHE A 185 -12.36 1.67 -9.83
CA PHE A 185 -12.08 0.79 -8.70
C PHE A 185 -13.35 0.36 -7.96
N ARG A 186 -14.33 1.25 -7.79
CA ARG A 186 -15.63 0.88 -7.20
C ARG A 186 -16.41 -0.11 -8.06
N ASP A 187 -16.37 0.06 -9.38
CA ASP A 187 -16.99 -0.87 -10.32
C ASP A 187 -16.31 -2.23 -10.29
N SER A 188 -14.97 -2.25 -10.21
CA SER A 188 -14.17 -3.48 -10.05
C SER A 188 -14.50 -4.17 -8.72
N ALA A 189 -14.64 -3.41 -7.63
CA ALA A 189 -15.08 -3.95 -6.34
C ALA A 189 -16.46 -4.60 -6.46
N LYS A 190 -17.44 -3.90 -7.06
CA LYS A 190 -18.78 -4.43 -7.27
C LYS A 190 -18.76 -5.74 -8.07
N GLN A 191 -18.09 -5.77 -9.21
CA GLN A 191 -18.00 -6.97 -10.05
C GLN A 191 -17.37 -8.15 -9.29
N THR A 192 -16.34 -7.88 -8.48
CA THR A 192 -15.66 -8.92 -7.71
C THR A 192 -16.54 -9.45 -6.56
N CYS A 193 -17.24 -8.56 -5.86
CA CYS A 193 -18.20 -8.95 -4.83
C CYS A 193 -19.40 -9.73 -5.41
N ASP A 194 -19.91 -9.34 -6.59
CA ASP A 194 -20.99 -10.06 -7.27
C ASP A 194 -20.53 -11.49 -7.66
N ARG A 195 -19.29 -11.64 -8.18
CA ARG A 195 -18.68 -12.95 -8.45
C ARG A 195 -18.53 -13.80 -7.19
N ALA A 196 -18.15 -13.18 -6.06
CA ALA A 196 -18.00 -13.89 -4.79
C ALA A 196 -19.34 -14.45 -4.26
N THR A 197 -20.46 -13.83 -4.59
CA THR A 197 -21.80 -14.23 -4.10
C THR A 197 -22.33 -15.47 -4.83
N ILE A 198 -21.81 -15.77 -6.02
CA ILE A 198 -22.24 -16.89 -6.86
C ILE A 198 -21.19 -18.01 -6.95
N ALA A 199 -20.03 -17.82 -6.30
CA ALA A 199 -18.94 -18.79 -6.20
C ALA A 199 -19.16 -19.71 -5.00
#